data_AF-A0A9D1L1T7-F1
#
_entry.id   AF-A0A9D1L1T7-F1
#
_cell.length_a   1.000
_cell.length_b   1.000
_cell.length_c   1.000
_cell.angle_alpha   90.00
_cell.angle_beta   90.00
_cell.angle_gamma   90.00
#
_symmetry.space_group_name_H-M   'P 1'
#
loop_
_entity.id
_entity.type
_entity.pdbx_description
1 polymer ?
#
loop_
_entity_poly.entity_id
_entity_poly.type
_entity_poly.pdbx_seq_one_letter_code
_entity_poly.pdbx_strand_id
1 'polypeptide(L)' 'FAPLTAEKYILQQSAAPAVIVECGFLSNPVDEANLLDPDYRAEFAYSVFRAAAAFLSDGA' A
#
# COMPACT_ATOMS: atom_id res chain seq x y z
N PHE A 1 18.73 -21.68 -4.80
CA PHE A 1 18.12 -20.34 -4.80
C PHE A 1 16.85 -20.42 -3.98
N ALA A 2 16.89 -20.02 -2.71
CA ALA A 2 15.66 -19.85 -1.93
C ALA A 2 14.97 -18.58 -2.43
N PRO A 3 13.64 -18.57 -2.65
CA PRO A 3 12.94 -17.36 -3.04
C PRO A 3 13.15 -16.33 -1.93
N LEU A 4 14.00 -15.35 -2.19
CA LEU A 4 13.88 -14.05 -1.55
C LEU A 4 12.64 -13.44 -2.20
N THR A 5 11.51 -13.74 -1.56
CA THR A 5 10.13 -13.35 -1.87
C THR A 5 10.08 -11.91 -2.40
N ALA A 6 9.42 -11.67 -3.53
CA ALA A 6 9.48 -10.39 -4.27
C ALA A 6 9.23 -9.14 -3.40
N GLU A 7 8.41 -9.25 -2.35
CA GLU A 7 8.19 -8.24 -1.31
C GLU A 7 9.50 -7.72 -0.70
N LYS A 8 10.42 -8.64 -0.39
CA LYS A 8 11.72 -8.31 0.20
C LYS A 8 12.59 -7.53 -0.78
N TYR A 9 12.50 -7.81 -2.08
CA TYR A 9 13.24 -7.03 -3.09
C TYR A 9 12.71 -5.60 -3.17
N ILE A 10 11.39 -5.42 -3.29
CA ILE A 10 10.74 -4.10 -3.39
C ILE A 10 11.06 -3.24 -2.16
N LEU A 11 11.01 -3.84 -0.96
CA LEU A 11 11.26 -3.14 0.29
C LEU A 11 12.74 -2.88 0.57
N GLN A 12 13.63 -3.82 0.24
CA GLN A 12 15.05 -3.75 0.64
C GLN A 12 15.96 -3.11 -0.41
N GLN A 13 15.48 -2.86 -1.62
CA GLN A 13 16.27 -2.24 -2.69
C GLN A 13 15.90 -0.78 -2.94
N SER A 14 15.14 -0.17 -2.03
CA SER A 14 14.83 1.26 -2.05
C SER A 14 15.83 2.04 -1.18
N ALA A 15 16.33 3.17 -1.68
CA ALA A 15 17.14 4.12 -0.91
C ALA A 15 16.30 4.99 0.04
N ALA A 16 14.98 5.04 -0.16
CA ALA A 16 14.01 5.72 0.69
C ALA A 16 13.23 4.68 1.54
N PRO A 17 12.63 5.10 2.67
CA PRO A 17 11.69 4.25 3.41
C PRO A 17 10.60 3.68 2.49
N ALA A 18 10.38 2.36 2.55
CA ALA A 18 9.45 1.67 1.66
C ALA A 18 8.46 0.82 2.47
N VAL A 19 7.21 0.79 2.00
CA VAL A 19 6.12 -0.03 2.56
C VAL A 19 5.27 -0.62 1.43
N ILE A 20 4.64 -1.76 1.68
CA ILE A 20 3.59 -2.33 0.84
C ILE A 20 2.28 -2.16 1.59
N VAL A 21 1.26 -1.63 0.92
CA VAL A 21 -0.07 -1.43 1.50
C VAL A 21 -1.05 -2.36 0.82
N GLU A 22 -1.57 -3.33 1.56
CA GLU A 22 -2.64 -4.21 1.10
C GLU A 22 -3.96 -3.42 1.10
N CYS A 23 -4.58 -3.26 -0.06
CA CYS A 23 -5.81 -2.50 -0.24
C CYS A 23 -7.09 -3.34 -0.08
N GLY A 24 -6.96 -4.66 -0.03
CA GLY A 24 -8.07 -5.62 0.10
C GLY A 24 -7.71 -6.96 -0.54
N PHE A 25 -8.54 -7.99 -0.33
CA PHE A 25 -8.33 -9.30 -0.93
C PHE A 25 -9.27 -9.54 -2.11
N LEU A 26 -8.72 -9.74 -3.32
CA LEU A 26 -9.52 -10.15 -4.49
C LEU A 26 -10.22 -11.51 -4.31
N SER A 27 -9.75 -12.35 -3.38
CA SER A 27 -10.40 -13.61 -3.02
C SER A 27 -11.60 -13.43 -2.10
N ASN A 28 -11.79 -12.25 -1.52
CA ASN A 28 -12.93 -11.90 -0.70
C ASN A 28 -13.93 -11.09 -1.55
N PRO A 29 -15.16 -11.57 -1.79
CA PRO A 29 -16.12 -10.88 -2.65
C PRO A 29 -16.50 -9.47 -2.21
N VAL A 30 -16.44 -9.18 -0.90
CA VAL A 30 -16.74 -7.84 -0.36
C VAL A 30 -15.58 -6.89 -0.66
N ASP A 31 -14.35 -7.32 -0.42
CA ASP A 31 -13.17 -6.52 -0.76
C ASP A 31 -13.04 -6.32 -2.27
N GLU A 32 -13.29 -7.36 -3.08
CA GLU A 32 -13.30 -7.25 -4.54
C GLU A 32 -14.30 -6.19 -5.02
N ALA A 33 -15.53 -6.20 -4.48
CA ALA A 33 -16.54 -5.20 -4.80
C ALA A 33 -16.10 -3.77 -4.41
N ASN A 34 -15.53 -3.61 -3.21
CA ASN A 34 -14.98 -2.33 -2.75
C ASN A 34 -13.83 -1.84 -3.65
N LEU A 35 -12.94 -2.74 -4.08
CA LEU A 35 -11.82 -2.42 -4.96
C LEU A 35 -12.29 -1.95 -6.36
N LEU A 36 -13.48 -2.38 -6.79
CA LEU A 36 -14.12 -1.90 -8.02
C LEU A 36 -14.88 -0.57 -7.86
N ASP A 37 -15.19 -0.16 -6.64
CA ASP A 37 -15.89 1.09 -6.32
C ASP A 37 -14.94 2.31 -6.44
N PRO A 38 -15.25 3.32 -7.29
CA PRO A 38 -14.44 4.52 -7.42
C PRO A 38 -14.37 5.38 -6.15
N ASP A 39 -15.44 5.45 -5.35
CA ASP A 39 -15.48 6.27 -4.13
C ASP A 39 -14.63 5.63 -3.04
N TYR A 40 -14.68 4.30 -2.90
CA TYR A 40 -13.79 3.56 -2.00
C TYR A 40 -12.31 3.78 -2.36
N ARG A 41 -11.96 3.69 -3.65
CA ARG A 41 -10.57 3.94 -4.10
C ARG A 41 -10.13 5.38 -3.83
N ALA A 42 -11.03 6.36 -3.98
CA ALA A 42 -10.72 7.76 -3.68
C ALA A 42 -10.44 7.97 -2.18
N GLU A 43 -11.24 7.38 -1.30
CA GLU A 43 -11.05 7.44 0.15
C GLU A 43 -9.75 6.73 0.58
N PHE A 44 -9.48 5.54 0.01
CA PHE A 44 -8.25 4.79 0.25
C PHE A 44 -7.01 5.59 -0.18
N ALA A 45 -7.01 6.14 -1.39
CA ALA A 45 -5.91 6.96 -1.90
C ALA A 45 -5.67 8.20 -1.03
N TYR A 46 -6.74 8.86 -0.58
CA TYR A 46 -6.63 10.00 0.33
C TYR A 46 -6.02 9.61 1.68
N SER A 47 -6.38 8.45 2.21
CA SER A 47 -5.81 7.91 3.46
C SER A 47 -4.32 7.64 3.33
N VAL A 48 -3.88 7.01 2.23
CA VAL A 48 -2.45 6.77 1.95
C VAL A 48 -1.69 8.10 1.79
N PHE A 49 -2.26 9.07 1.06
CA PHE A 49 -1.68 10.41 0.93
C PHE A 49 -1.47 11.09 2.28
N ARG A 50 -2.50 11.10 3.15
CA ARG A 50 -2.38 11.72 4.48
C ARG A 50 -1.32 11.06 5.34
N ALA A 51 -1.23 9.72 5.31
CA ALA A 51 -0.21 8.98 6.05
C ALA A 51 1.20 9.33 5.57
N ALA A 52 1.42 9.37 4.25
CA ALA A 52 2.71 9.75 3.67
C ALA A 52 3.06 11.22 3.98
N ALA A 53 2.11 12.14 3.87
CA ALA A 53 2.31 13.56 4.18
C ALA A 53 2.66 13.77 5.67
N ALA A 54 1.98 13.05 6.58
CA ALA A 54 2.30 13.09 8.00
C ALA A 54 3.72 12.58 8.27
N PHE A 55 4.10 11.42 7.70
CA PHE A 55 5.45 10.86 7.83
C PHE A 55 6.55 11.84 7.38
N LEU A 56 6.33 12.54 6.25
CA LEU A 56 7.27 13.54 5.75
C LEU A 56 7.31 14.83 6.58
N SER A 57 6.22 15.16 7.27
CA SER A 57 6.11 16.38 8.09
C SER A 57 6.71 16.20 9.49
N ASP A 58 6.71 14.98 10.02
CA ASP A 58 7.25 14.64 11.35
C ASP A 58 8.80 14.56 11.39
N GLY A 59 9.48 14.88 10.27
CA GLY A 59 10.94 15.03 10.23
C GLY A 59 11.72 13.72 10.15
N ALA A 60 11.20 12.73 9.42
CA ALA A 60 11.96 11.56 9.00
C ALA A 60 13.09 11.91 7.99
#